data_AF-F5T3V6-F1
#
_entry.id   AF-F5T3V6-F1
#
_cell.length_a   1.000
_cell.length_b   1.000
_cell.length_c   1.000
_cell.angle_alpha   90.00
_cell.angle_beta   90.00
_cell.angle_gamma   90.00
#
_symmetry.space_group_name_H-M   'P 1'
#
loop_
_entity.id
_entity.type
_entity.pdbx_description
1 polymer ?
#
loop_
_entity_poly.entity_id
_entity_poly.type
_entity_poly.pdbx_seq_one_letter_code
_entity_poly.pdbx_strand_id
1 'polypeptide(L)'
;MHRKHFGAVFLSVFCLMTQFTAVAAERAALIKGSIVNIRSEANVNSKKVANLFSNTNVTVGDSVKNSNGESWYPVTFSSGKGYVRSDFIKFPVQYQRNEQFENDLNQQGFPESYKEGLRSLHAEFPNWRFQGFKTNLNWNDVLDGEMEGTGSLVDKNAISSWKSTDAGKYDWNSGTWPGFDGPTWVGASRALTAYYMDPRNFFDESYIFQFLLHNYNPEEQTKEGLNSILKGSFMDGGASTQAIQSTTQGSEVSSDAVITDTASSGENAIVSAGGPGEFLSGNESTTAEASETSSGNVSGIDYSAIIMKAAEASKQNPYVLAAMILQEQGKGSSGSISGASGLYNYFNVGAYAANGMGAVERGIWYAGQSGSYGRPWNSPEKSILGGAQFFSENYMNAGQNTLYLKKWNVQGSNLYKHQYMTNVQGAAEEGAKLSKAYSSEMKQKALTFSIPIYENMPNEKAAIPTGTGSPNNRLSSLSVSGYTLSPAFSGDKQAYTVTLANGTKSLTVNASAIDGKAQISGAGYQSLDGKDSINVSVRAENGSERVYTIKINYGNVSSSGGGGSESGVEIVEVGKGPLN
;
A
#
# COMPACT_ATOMS: atom_id res chain seq x y z
N MET A 1 95.31 -8.26 15.88
CA MET A 1 94.63 -7.37 14.90
C MET A 1 93.52 -6.59 15.62
N HIS A 2 93.00 -5.49 15.07
CA HIS A 2 92.14 -4.54 15.80
C HIS A 2 90.69 -5.01 16.08
N ARG A 3 90.17 -4.62 17.26
CA ARG A 3 88.95 -3.80 17.52
C ARG A 3 88.85 -3.61 19.05
N LYS A 4 89.07 -2.40 19.61
CA LYS A 4 88.22 -1.19 19.67
C LYS A 4 86.86 -1.40 20.36
N HIS A 5 86.57 -0.56 21.36
CA HIS A 5 85.35 -0.53 22.17
C HIS A 5 84.12 -0.06 21.36
N PHE A 6 82.91 -0.19 21.92
CA PHE A 6 82.19 0.96 22.53
C PHE A 6 81.04 0.47 23.44
N GLY A 7 80.52 1.34 24.32
CA GLY A 7 79.52 0.99 25.34
C GLY A 7 78.07 1.00 24.86
N ALA A 8 77.20 0.32 25.60
CA ALA A 8 75.75 0.29 25.32
C ALA A 8 75.07 1.57 25.86
N VAL A 9 74.26 2.21 25.01
CA VAL A 9 73.36 3.31 25.38
C VAL A 9 71.93 2.82 25.18
N PHE A 10 71.12 2.86 26.24
CA PHE A 10 69.68 2.61 26.14
C PHE A 10 69.01 3.78 25.43
N LEU A 11 68.29 3.51 24.34
CA LEU A 11 67.46 4.49 23.65
C LEU A 11 65.99 4.04 23.70
N SER A 12 65.22 4.59 24.64
CA SER A 12 63.80 4.31 24.79
C SER A 12 63.00 5.01 23.69
N VAL A 13 62.68 4.28 22.62
CA VAL A 13 61.83 4.76 21.52
C VAL A 13 60.39 4.89 22.02
N PHE A 14 59.98 6.12 22.35
CA PHE A 14 58.60 6.44 22.68
C PHE A 14 57.76 6.42 21.39
N CYS A 15 57.12 5.28 21.12
CA CYS A 15 56.24 5.14 19.95
C CYS A 15 54.93 5.90 20.20
N LEU A 16 54.88 7.15 19.73
CA LEU A 16 53.71 8.01 19.86
C LEU A 16 52.60 7.53 18.92
N MET A 17 51.73 6.63 19.39
CA MET A 17 50.56 6.20 18.63
C MET A 17 49.55 7.35 18.51
N THR A 18 49.68 8.13 17.43
CA THR A 18 48.62 9.04 16.98
C THR A 18 47.41 8.22 16.59
N GLN A 19 46.43 8.14 17.50
CA GLN A 19 45.12 7.56 17.23
C GLN A 19 44.43 8.37 16.13
N PHE A 20 44.42 7.86 14.90
CA PHE A 20 43.51 8.33 13.88
C PHE A 20 42.10 7.97 14.32
N THR A 21 41.38 8.94 14.88
CA THR A 21 39.93 8.88 15.00
C THR A 21 39.37 8.81 13.58
N ALA A 22 38.91 7.61 13.17
CA ALA A 22 38.19 7.46 11.93
C ALA A 22 36.94 8.35 11.98
N VAL A 23 36.88 9.36 11.11
CA VAL A 23 35.69 10.20 10.98
C VAL A 23 34.62 9.32 10.34
N ALA A 24 33.50 9.14 11.04
CA ALA A 24 32.38 8.33 10.56
C ALA A 24 31.92 8.82 9.19
N ALA A 25 31.79 7.91 8.23
CA ALA A 25 31.62 8.28 6.83
C ALA A 25 30.15 8.62 6.53
N GLU A 26 29.75 9.86 6.80
CA GLU A 26 28.43 10.37 6.43
C GLU A 26 28.18 10.28 4.91
N ARG A 27 27.12 9.57 4.53
CA ARG A 27 26.77 9.22 3.14
C ARG A 27 25.36 9.69 2.81
N ALA A 28 25.17 10.29 1.63
CA ALA A 28 23.83 10.57 1.12
C ALA A 28 23.08 9.27 0.77
N ALA A 29 21.78 9.22 1.07
CA ALA A 29 20.89 8.10 0.75
C ALA A 29 19.42 8.55 0.65
N LEU A 30 18.58 7.64 0.18
CA LEU A 30 17.13 7.79 0.11
C LEU A 30 16.44 6.81 1.05
N ILE A 31 15.29 7.22 1.60
CA ILE A 31 14.33 6.31 2.22
C ILE A 31 13.58 5.52 1.13
N LYS A 32 13.46 4.20 1.28
CA LYS A 32 12.58 3.35 0.46
C LYS A 32 11.44 2.78 1.29
N GLY A 33 10.29 2.56 0.65
CA GLY A 33 9.03 2.24 1.32
C GLY A 33 8.22 3.50 1.70
N SER A 34 6.90 3.38 1.69
CA SER A 34 5.97 4.52 1.66
C SER A 34 5.93 5.36 2.93
N ILE A 35 5.88 4.73 4.11
CA ILE A 35 6.04 5.39 5.42
C ILE A 35 7.03 4.57 6.25
N VAL A 36 8.15 5.19 6.62
CA VAL A 36 9.21 4.57 7.40
C VAL A 36 9.32 5.23 8.77
N ASN A 37 9.21 4.41 9.82
CA ASN A 37 9.29 4.85 11.21
C ASN A 37 10.76 5.07 11.62
N ILE A 38 11.16 6.32 11.88
CA ILE A 38 12.48 6.63 12.44
C ILE A 38 12.42 6.53 13.96
N ARG A 39 13.43 5.88 14.57
CA ARG A 39 13.48 5.51 15.99
C ARG A 39 14.52 6.33 16.76
N SER A 40 14.40 6.40 18.08
CA SER A 40 15.40 7.03 18.97
C SER A 40 16.70 6.22 19.05
N GLU A 41 16.61 4.91 18.90
CA GLU A 41 17.71 3.93 18.95
C GLU A 41 17.54 2.89 17.84
N ALA A 42 18.54 2.02 17.65
CA ALA A 42 18.56 0.93 16.68
C ALA A 42 17.61 -0.25 17.04
N ASN A 43 16.34 0.01 17.33
CA ASN A 43 15.37 -1.01 17.74
C ASN A 43 13.95 -0.64 17.31
N VAL A 44 13.20 -1.61 16.75
CA VAL A 44 11.78 -1.45 16.39
C VAL A 44 10.90 -1.03 17.57
N ASN A 45 11.28 -1.37 18.81
CA ASN A 45 10.53 -1.07 20.02
C ASN A 45 10.89 0.30 20.64
N SER A 46 11.92 1.00 20.15
CA SER A 46 12.31 2.32 20.67
C SER A 46 11.29 3.40 20.30
N LYS A 47 11.32 4.55 21.00
CA LYS A 47 10.44 5.70 20.73
C LYS A 47 10.55 6.11 19.25
N LYS A 48 9.41 6.22 18.56
CA LYS A 48 9.36 6.84 17.24
C LYS A 48 9.63 8.36 17.35
N VAL A 49 10.60 8.85 16.59
CA VAL A 49 10.96 10.28 16.53
C VAL A 49 10.40 10.97 15.28
N ALA A 50 10.23 10.25 14.17
CA ALA A 50 9.63 10.77 12.94
C ALA A 50 8.98 9.66 12.08
N ASN A 51 8.09 10.06 11.17
CA ASN A 51 7.84 9.32 9.93
C ASN A 51 8.65 10.00 8.83
N LEU A 52 9.39 9.26 8.02
CA LEU A 52 9.84 9.71 6.70
C LEU A 52 9.11 8.95 5.61
N PHE A 53 9.08 9.51 4.40
CA PHE A 53 8.34 8.96 3.27
C PHE A 53 9.30 8.50 2.15
N SER A 54 8.80 7.67 1.23
CA SER A 54 9.58 7.20 0.07
C SER A 54 10.28 8.34 -0.68
N ASN A 55 11.52 8.11 -1.10
CA ASN A 55 12.42 9.09 -1.73
C ASN A 55 12.78 10.32 -0.87
N THR A 56 12.57 10.29 0.45
CA THR A 56 13.13 11.34 1.34
C THR A 56 14.65 11.24 1.36
N ASN A 57 15.34 12.33 1.03
CA ASN A 57 16.79 12.48 1.19
C ASN A 57 17.21 12.43 2.66
N VAL A 58 18.21 11.62 2.97
CA VAL A 58 18.81 11.48 4.31
C VAL A 58 20.33 11.38 4.24
N THR A 59 21.01 11.80 5.30
CA THR A 59 22.43 11.52 5.51
C THR A 59 22.57 10.37 6.50
N VAL A 60 23.29 9.32 6.11
CA VAL A 60 23.49 8.05 6.82
C VAL A 60 24.90 7.98 7.38
N GLY A 61 25.05 7.68 8.67
CA GLY A 61 26.37 7.32 9.27
C GLY A 61 26.66 5.82 9.19
N ASP A 62 27.71 5.36 9.88
CA ASP A 62 28.10 3.95 9.87
C ASP A 62 27.04 3.02 10.48
N SER A 63 26.93 1.78 9.96
CA SER A 63 25.92 0.83 10.41
C SER A 63 26.23 0.27 11.80
N VAL A 64 25.19 0.19 12.63
CA VAL A 64 25.21 -0.48 13.93
C VAL A 64 24.35 -1.74 13.88
N LYS A 65 24.70 -2.76 14.67
CA LYS A 65 23.84 -3.92 14.92
C LYS A 65 23.19 -3.83 16.29
N ASN A 66 21.95 -4.31 16.40
CA ASN A 66 21.24 -4.41 17.67
C ASN A 66 21.39 -5.80 18.31
N SER A 67 20.76 -6.00 19.48
CA SER A 67 20.76 -7.27 20.23
C SER A 67 20.29 -8.47 19.41
N ASN A 68 19.43 -8.24 18.42
CA ASN A 68 18.81 -9.27 17.59
C ASN A 68 19.59 -9.48 16.27
N GLY A 69 20.75 -8.82 16.11
CA GLY A 69 21.59 -8.90 14.91
C GLY A 69 21.10 -8.10 13.71
N GLU A 70 19.93 -7.45 13.79
CA GLU A 70 19.44 -6.54 12.75
C GLU A 70 20.45 -5.40 12.53
N SER A 71 20.61 -4.99 11.28
CA SER A 71 21.48 -3.87 10.92
C SER A 71 20.66 -2.58 10.77
N TRP A 72 21.15 -1.51 11.38
CA TRP A 72 20.52 -0.21 11.46
C TRP A 72 21.51 0.89 11.07
N TYR A 73 20.99 2.04 10.67
CA TYR A 73 21.76 3.23 10.33
C TYR A 73 21.32 4.41 11.20
N PRO A 74 22.25 5.17 11.81
CA PRO A 74 21.95 6.51 12.29
C PRO A 74 21.72 7.42 11.08
N VAL A 75 20.65 8.22 11.12
CA VAL A 75 20.22 9.11 10.04
C VAL A 75 19.99 10.54 10.51
N THR A 76 20.38 11.48 9.66
CA THR A 76 20.06 12.91 9.74
C THR A 76 19.14 13.28 8.58
N PHE A 77 18.11 14.07 8.86
CA PHE A 77 17.08 14.52 7.91
C PHE A 77 16.66 15.96 8.25
N SER A 78 15.92 16.62 7.36
CA SER A 78 15.61 18.06 7.45
C SER A 78 14.94 18.51 8.75
N SER A 79 14.21 17.61 9.43
CA SER A 79 13.51 17.87 10.70
C SER A 79 14.12 17.18 11.92
N GLY A 80 15.28 16.51 11.82
CA GLY A 80 15.92 15.90 12.99
C GLY A 80 16.96 14.81 12.72
N LYS A 81 17.18 13.97 13.74
CA LYS A 81 18.05 12.79 13.69
C LYS A 81 17.38 11.59 14.38
N GLY A 82 17.83 10.38 14.07
CA GLY A 82 17.38 9.14 14.69
C GLY A 82 18.03 7.91 14.05
N TYR A 83 17.38 6.76 14.14
CA TYR A 83 17.82 5.49 13.54
C TYR A 83 16.75 4.90 12.64
N VAL A 84 17.20 4.20 11.59
CA VAL A 84 16.35 3.45 10.67
C VAL A 84 16.97 2.10 10.35
N ARG A 85 16.16 1.06 10.13
CA ARG A 85 16.66 -0.27 9.78
C ARG A 85 17.19 -0.29 8.34
N SER A 86 18.24 -1.07 8.07
CA SER A 86 19.00 -0.97 6.81
C SER A 86 18.20 -1.33 5.56
N ASP A 87 17.15 -2.13 5.70
CA ASP A 87 16.21 -2.50 4.63
C ASP A 87 15.27 -1.37 4.17
N PHE A 88 15.27 -0.22 4.85
CA PHE A 88 14.56 1.00 4.42
C PHE A 88 15.49 2.08 3.85
N ILE A 89 16.78 1.76 3.63
CA ILE A 89 17.74 2.66 2.98
C ILE A 89 18.03 2.19 1.54
N LYS A 90 18.09 3.15 0.61
CA LYS A 90 18.67 3.01 -0.72
C LYS A 90 19.83 3.98 -0.88
N PHE A 91 21.03 3.47 -1.14
CA PHE A 91 22.18 4.33 -1.48
C PHE A 91 22.21 4.65 -2.98
N PRO A 92 22.81 5.78 -3.40
CA PRO A 92 23.07 6.05 -4.81
C PRO A 92 24.02 5.01 -5.40
N VAL A 93 23.65 4.44 -6.55
CA VAL A 93 24.47 3.45 -7.27
C VAL A 93 25.12 4.12 -8.48
N GLN A 94 26.41 3.87 -8.70
CA GLN A 94 27.15 4.42 -9.84
C GLN A 94 27.06 3.49 -11.05
N TYR A 95 26.11 3.76 -11.94
CA TYR A 95 25.97 3.03 -13.21
C TYR A 95 27.17 3.29 -14.13
N GLN A 96 27.82 2.21 -14.57
CA GLN A 96 28.82 2.24 -15.66
C GLN A 96 28.11 1.93 -16.97
N ARG A 97 28.34 2.76 -18.00
CA ARG A 97 27.55 2.68 -19.24
C ARG A 97 27.81 1.38 -19.99
N ASN A 98 26.71 0.67 -20.28
CA ASN A 98 26.66 -0.57 -21.02
C ASN A 98 25.79 -0.35 -22.27
N GLU A 99 26.41 -0.30 -23.44
CA GLU A 99 25.71 0.02 -24.70
C GLU A 99 24.61 -0.99 -25.04
N GLN A 100 24.79 -2.28 -24.71
CA GLN A 100 23.75 -3.29 -24.93
C GLN A 100 22.51 -2.97 -24.09
N PHE A 101 22.71 -2.70 -22.80
CA PHE A 101 21.62 -2.35 -21.88
C PHE A 101 20.89 -1.06 -22.29
N GLU A 102 21.62 -0.02 -22.72
CA GLU A 102 21.00 1.20 -23.25
C GLU A 102 20.18 0.93 -24.53
N ASN A 103 20.69 0.07 -25.43
CA ASN A 103 19.98 -0.33 -26.64
C ASN A 103 18.74 -1.16 -26.33
N ASP A 104 18.81 -2.09 -25.37
CA ASP A 104 17.68 -2.89 -24.90
C ASP A 104 16.58 -1.97 -24.33
N LEU A 105 16.93 -1.02 -23.45
CA LEU A 105 15.98 -0.05 -22.89
C LEU A 105 15.33 0.81 -23.98
N ASN A 106 16.09 1.22 -25.01
CA ASN A 106 15.56 1.96 -26.16
C ASN A 106 14.62 1.09 -27.02
N GLN A 107 14.96 -0.17 -27.27
CA GLN A 107 14.14 -1.10 -28.06
C GLN A 107 12.81 -1.43 -27.38
N GLN A 108 12.84 -1.61 -26.06
CA GLN A 108 11.64 -1.79 -25.21
C GLN A 108 10.79 -0.50 -25.14
N GLY A 109 11.37 0.65 -25.50
CA GLY A 109 10.67 1.94 -25.59
C GLY A 109 10.55 2.68 -24.27
N PHE A 110 11.44 2.43 -23.31
CA PHE A 110 11.43 3.15 -22.03
C PHE A 110 11.79 4.63 -22.21
N PRO A 111 10.95 5.58 -21.77
CA PRO A 111 11.29 7.00 -21.78
C PRO A 111 12.38 7.30 -20.73
N GLU A 112 13.13 8.38 -20.93
CA GLU A 112 14.35 8.65 -20.16
C GLU A 112 14.10 8.76 -18.64
N SER A 113 12.91 9.23 -18.23
CA SER A 113 12.49 9.32 -16.82
C SER A 113 12.33 7.96 -16.11
N TYR A 114 12.33 6.85 -16.84
CA TYR A 114 12.40 5.50 -16.26
C TYR A 114 13.85 5.03 -16.11
N LYS A 115 14.72 5.37 -17.07
CA LYS A 115 16.02 4.71 -17.26
C LYS A 115 16.98 4.92 -16.11
N GLU A 116 16.95 6.05 -15.40
CA GLU A 116 17.80 6.29 -14.22
C GLU A 116 17.64 5.18 -13.15
N GLY A 117 16.39 4.78 -12.85
CA GLY A 117 16.13 3.71 -11.90
C GLY A 117 16.50 2.33 -12.44
N LEU A 118 16.27 2.08 -13.73
CA LEU A 118 16.64 0.81 -14.38
C LEU A 118 18.17 0.64 -14.50
N ARG A 119 18.91 1.71 -14.77
CA ARG A 119 20.38 1.77 -14.73
C ARG A 119 20.92 1.49 -13.33
N SER A 120 20.30 2.07 -12.30
CA SER A 120 20.65 1.79 -10.90
C SER A 120 20.53 0.29 -10.60
N LEU A 121 19.40 -0.31 -10.98
CA LEU A 121 19.15 -1.74 -10.76
C LEU A 121 20.07 -2.65 -11.60
N HIS A 122 20.37 -2.30 -12.85
CA HIS A 122 21.30 -3.08 -13.68
C HIS A 122 22.74 -3.05 -13.15
N ALA A 123 23.14 -1.98 -12.46
CA ALA A 123 24.44 -1.91 -11.80
C ALA A 123 24.52 -2.79 -10.52
N GLU A 124 23.39 -3.12 -9.89
CA GLU A 124 23.30 -4.04 -8.75
C GLU A 124 23.02 -5.50 -9.18
N PHE A 125 22.26 -5.68 -10.27
CA PHE A 125 21.74 -6.95 -10.77
C PHE A 125 21.86 -7.03 -12.30
N PRO A 126 23.07 -7.19 -12.87
CA PRO A 126 23.32 -7.06 -14.32
C PRO A 126 22.65 -8.15 -15.19
N ASN A 127 22.11 -9.20 -14.57
CA ASN A 127 21.36 -10.26 -15.25
C ASN A 127 19.84 -9.98 -15.35
N TRP A 128 19.32 -8.93 -14.71
CA TRP A 128 17.89 -8.60 -14.76
C TRP A 128 17.47 -8.06 -16.12
N ARG A 129 16.28 -8.47 -16.57
CA ARG A 129 15.70 -8.16 -17.88
C ARG A 129 14.46 -7.28 -17.68
N PHE A 130 14.46 -6.08 -18.26
CA PHE A 130 13.33 -5.15 -18.18
C PHE A 130 12.60 -5.11 -19.52
N GLN A 131 11.33 -5.52 -19.53
CA GLN A 131 10.45 -5.51 -20.70
C GLN A 131 9.45 -4.35 -20.62
N GLY A 132 9.28 -3.62 -21.73
CA GLY A 132 8.43 -2.45 -21.80
C GLY A 132 7.00 -2.80 -22.19
N PHE A 133 6.10 -2.90 -21.20
CA PHE A 133 4.67 -3.12 -21.45
C PHE A 133 3.98 -1.80 -21.83
N LYS A 134 3.95 -1.50 -23.12
CA LYS A 134 3.22 -0.35 -23.66
C LYS A 134 1.71 -0.55 -23.46
N THR A 135 1.11 0.22 -22.56
CA THR A 135 -0.33 0.14 -22.28
C THR A 135 -1.15 0.70 -23.44
N ASN A 136 -0.61 1.71 -24.14
CA ASN A 136 -1.31 2.53 -25.13
C ASN A 136 -2.52 3.25 -24.52
N LEU A 137 -2.43 3.56 -23.22
CA LEU A 137 -3.42 4.30 -22.44
C LEU A 137 -2.79 5.60 -21.92
N ASN A 138 -3.56 6.69 -21.98
CA ASN A 138 -3.20 7.98 -21.42
C ASN A 138 -3.21 7.91 -19.88
N TRP A 139 -2.11 8.34 -19.26
CA TRP A 139 -1.92 8.36 -17.82
C TRP A 139 -3.07 9.03 -17.03
N ASN A 140 -3.64 10.12 -17.54
CA ASN A 140 -4.72 10.82 -16.84
C ASN A 140 -6.06 10.09 -16.93
N ASP A 141 -6.39 9.54 -18.09
CA ASP A 141 -7.64 8.81 -18.34
C ASP A 141 -7.67 7.50 -17.51
N VAL A 142 -6.51 6.88 -17.28
CA VAL A 142 -6.33 5.75 -16.36
C VAL A 142 -6.56 6.18 -14.90
N LEU A 143 -5.99 7.31 -14.49
CA LEU A 143 -6.23 7.85 -13.14
C LEU A 143 -7.68 8.30 -12.93
N ASP A 144 -8.37 8.78 -13.95
CA ASP A 144 -9.80 9.09 -13.87
C ASP A 144 -10.60 7.81 -13.64
N GLY A 145 -10.33 6.75 -14.42
CA GLY A 145 -10.96 5.44 -14.26
C GLY A 145 -10.72 4.75 -12.92
N GLU A 146 -9.51 4.84 -12.35
CA GLU A 146 -9.21 4.34 -10.98
C GLU A 146 -9.90 5.16 -9.88
N MET A 147 -10.22 6.43 -10.16
CA MET A 147 -10.93 7.30 -9.22
C MET A 147 -12.46 7.13 -9.31
N GLU A 148 -12.99 6.48 -10.35
CA GLU A 148 -14.38 6.01 -10.39
C GLU A 148 -14.60 4.85 -9.40
N GLY A 149 -15.78 4.81 -8.77
CA GLY A 149 -16.17 3.72 -7.88
C GLY A 149 -15.18 3.42 -6.75
N THR A 150 -14.86 2.15 -6.57
CA THR A 150 -14.19 1.59 -5.38
C THR A 150 -12.96 0.73 -5.69
N GLY A 151 -12.38 0.82 -6.90
CA GLY A 151 -11.18 0.03 -7.28
C GLY A 151 -9.89 0.46 -6.58
N SER A 152 -9.83 1.71 -6.11
CA SER A 152 -8.71 2.29 -5.37
C SER A 152 -9.12 2.73 -3.96
N LEU A 153 -8.77 1.92 -2.96
CA LEU A 153 -9.04 2.12 -1.54
C LEU A 153 -7.76 2.18 -0.70
N VAL A 154 -7.88 2.70 0.53
CA VAL A 154 -6.83 2.81 1.55
C VAL A 154 -7.43 2.62 2.96
N ASP A 155 -6.62 2.25 3.94
CA ASP A 155 -7.09 2.14 5.33
C ASP A 155 -7.54 3.50 5.92
N LYS A 156 -8.64 3.48 6.67
CA LYS A 156 -9.29 4.65 7.28
C LYS A 156 -8.38 5.44 8.24
N ASN A 157 -7.42 4.78 8.88
CA ASN A 157 -6.46 5.35 9.81
C ASN A 157 -5.23 5.94 9.11
N ALA A 158 -5.10 5.80 7.79
CA ALA A 158 -4.10 6.50 7.00
C ALA A 158 -4.21 8.03 7.17
N ILE A 159 -3.14 8.77 6.84
CA ILE A 159 -3.12 10.22 6.93
C ILE A 159 -4.17 10.86 5.99
N SER A 160 -4.61 12.07 6.29
CA SER A 160 -5.72 12.71 5.56
C SER A 160 -5.45 12.88 4.06
N SER A 161 -4.22 13.21 3.66
CA SER A 161 -3.89 13.35 2.23
C SER A 161 -3.86 12.04 1.44
N TRP A 162 -3.94 10.89 2.11
CA TRP A 162 -4.03 9.57 1.48
C TRP A 162 -5.47 9.21 1.08
N LYS A 163 -6.46 9.93 1.63
CA LYS A 163 -7.90 9.64 1.47
C LYS A 163 -8.56 10.69 0.59
N SER A 164 -9.43 10.25 -0.32
CA SER A 164 -10.15 11.12 -1.26
C SER A 164 -11.12 12.06 -0.53
N THR A 165 -11.37 13.24 -1.11
CA THR A 165 -12.47 14.15 -0.70
C THR A 165 -13.47 14.41 -1.83
N ASP A 166 -13.47 13.54 -2.84
CA ASP A 166 -14.35 13.57 -4.01
C ASP A 166 -15.81 13.29 -3.61
N ALA A 167 -16.74 13.53 -4.53
CA ALA A 167 -18.16 13.31 -4.31
C ALA A 167 -18.46 11.87 -3.84
N GLY A 168 -19.12 11.74 -2.69
CA GLY A 168 -19.42 10.45 -2.06
C GLY A 168 -18.25 9.80 -1.30
N LYS A 169 -16.99 10.21 -1.53
CA LYS A 169 -15.79 9.66 -0.85
C LYS A 169 -15.43 10.37 0.45
N TYR A 170 -16.02 11.53 0.73
CA TYR A 170 -15.94 12.22 2.03
C TYR A 170 -17.25 12.94 2.35
N ASP A 171 -17.81 12.71 3.55
CA ASP A 171 -18.91 13.51 4.05
C ASP A 171 -18.38 14.76 4.77
N TRP A 172 -18.51 15.89 4.09
CA TRP A 172 -18.13 17.19 4.60
C TRP A 172 -18.99 17.69 5.78
N ASN A 173 -20.17 17.09 6.03
CA ASN A 173 -21.07 17.53 7.11
C ASN A 173 -20.70 16.91 8.46
N SER A 174 -20.34 15.61 8.49
CA SER A 174 -19.76 14.95 9.67
C SER A 174 -18.23 15.08 9.75
N GLY A 175 -17.57 15.43 8.64
CA GLY A 175 -16.11 15.44 8.52
C GLY A 175 -15.49 14.05 8.39
N THR A 176 -16.26 13.03 7.99
CA THR A 176 -15.84 11.62 8.01
C THR A 176 -15.69 10.99 6.62
N TRP A 177 -14.85 9.96 6.54
CA TRP A 177 -14.72 9.10 5.37
C TRP A 177 -15.63 7.86 5.50
N PRO A 178 -16.61 7.66 4.60
CA PRO A 178 -17.40 6.43 4.53
C PRO A 178 -16.51 5.24 4.12
N GLY A 179 -16.87 4.05 4.60
CA GLY A 179 -16.26 2.80 4.19
C GLY A 179 -16.92 2.24 2.93
N PHE A 180 -16.13 1.62 2.06
CA PHE A 180 -16.57 1.03 0.79
C PHE A 180 -16.39 -0.49 0.75
N ASP A 181 -15.36 -1.00 1.43
CA ASP A 181 -15.10 -2.43 1.60
C ASP A 181 -15.01 -2.67 3.12
N GLY A 182 -16.16 -2.97 3.73
CA GLY A 182 -16.34 -2.88 5.18
C GLY A 182 -16.17 -1.45 5.74
N PRO A 183 -16.06 -1.29 7.07
CA PRO A 183 -16.00 0.02 7.73
C PRO A 183 -14.60 0.68 7.73
N THR A 184 -13.55 -0.08 7.38
CA THR A 184 -12.13 0.28 7.49
C THR A 184 -11.47 0.69 6.18
N TRP A 185 -11.98 0.28 5.01
CA TRP A 185 -11.41 0.69 3.72
C TRP A 185 -12.20 1.85 3.11
N VAL A 186 -11.51 2.95 2.86
CA VAL A 186 -12.09 4.20 2.34
C VAL A 186 -11.44 4.59 1.01
N GLY A 187 -12.06 5.47 0.22
CA GLY A 187 -11.52 5.87 -1.08
C GLY A 187 -10.12 6.49 -0.98
N ALA A 188 -9.15 5.96 -1.74
CA ALA A 188 -7.81 6.54 -1.84
C ALA A 188 -7.84 7.89 -2.58
N SER A 189 -6.92 8.80 -2.26
CA SER A 189 -6.80 10.09 -2.97
C SER A 189 -6.09 9.90 -4.32
N ARG A 190 -6.44 10.73 -5.32
CA ARG A 190 -5.78 10.68 -6.65
C ARG A 190 -4.26 10.78 -6.58
N ALA A 191 -3.72 11.55 -5.64
CA ALA A 191 -2.28 11.67 -5.43
C ALA A 191 -1.65 10.37 -4.90
N LEU A 192 -2.34 9.63 -4.03
CA LEU A 192 -1.88 8.33 -3.55
C LEU A 192 -1.98 7.25 -4.65
N THR A 193 -3.10 7.23 -5.37
CA THR A 193 -3.31 6.36 -6.54
C THR A 193 -2.21 6.59 -7.58
N ALA A 194 -1.92 7.85 -7.93
CA ALA A 194 -0.84 8.20 -8.85
C ALA A 194 0.54 7.75 -8.34
N TYR A 195 0.85 7.91 -7.05
CA TYR A 195 2.11 7.44 -6.47
C TYR A 195 2.29 5.92 -6.61
N TYR A 196 1.25 5.12 -6.31
CA TYR A 196 1.32 3.66 -6.40
C TYR A 196 1.15 3.09 -7.81
N MET A 197 0.55 3.84 -8.72
CA MET A 197 0.45 3.47 -10.14
C MET A 197 1.72 3.81 -10.92
N ASP A 198 2.56 4.75 -10.45
CA ASP A 198 3.81 5.14 -11.13
C ASP A 198 4.93 4.11 -10.89
N PRO A 199 5.33 3.31 -11.91
CA PRO A 199 6.35 2.28 -11.72
C PRO A 199 7.72 2.82 -11.27
N ARG A 200 8.03 4.09 -11.58
CA ARG A 200 9.34 4.69 -11.27
C ARG A 200 9.57 4.90 -9.78
N ASN A 201 8.51 4.85 -8.97
CA ASN A 201 8.58 4.90 -7.51
C ASN A 201 9.06 3.58 -6.89
N PHE A 202 9.13 2.49 -7.66
CA PHE A 202 9.36 1.13 -7.19
C PHE A 202 10.55 0.44 -7.85
N PHE A 203 11.44 1.21 -8.48
CA PHE A 203 12.71 0.70 -9.03
C PHE A 203 13.77 0.58 -7.92
N ASP A 204 13.58 -0.40 -7.04
CA ASP A 204 14.52 -0.89 -6.02
C ASP A 204 14.47 -2.43 -5.93
N GLU A 205 15.38 -3.03 -5.17
CA GLU A 205 15.62 -4.48 -5.17
C GLU A 205 14.52 -5.32 -4.50
N SER A 206 13.50 -4.67 -3.95
CA SER A 206 12.35 -5.30 -3.29
C SER A 206 11.04 -4.97 -4.02
N TYR A 207 10.74 -3.69 -4.23
CA TYR A 207 9.44 -3.27 -4.76
C TYR A 207 9.27 -3.49 -6.27
N ILE A 208 10.34 -3.70 -7.05
CA ILE A 208 10.23 -4.03 -8.48
C ILE A 208 9.59 -5.41 -8.72
N PHE A 209 9.59 -6.30 -7.72
CA PHE A 209 8.98 -7.63 -7.83
C PHE A 209 7.47 -7.59 -8.10
N GLN A 210 6.80 -6.43 -7.93
CA GLN A 210 5.42 -6.26 -8.40
C GLN A 210 5.27 -6.37 -9.93
N PHE A 211 6.36 -6.15 -10.67
CA PHE A 211 6.48 -6.27 -12.13
C PHE A 211 7.09 -7.60 -12.58
N LEU A 212 7.47 -8.50 -11.66
CA LEU A 212 8.08 -9.78 -12.03
C LEU A 212 7.11 -10.58 -12.91
N LEU A 213 7.60 -11.11 -14.03
CA LEU A 213 6.76 -11.86 -14.95
C LEU A 213 6.38 -13.23 -14.36
N HIS A 214 5.07 -13.45 -14.24
CA HIS A 214 4.50 -14.68 -13.71
C HIS A 214 4.39 -15.80 -14.75
N ASN A 215 4.70 -15.56 -16.03
CA ASN A 215 4.75 -16.62 -17.04
C ASN A 215 5.95 -17.56 -16.81
N TYR A 216 5.75 -18.85 -17.07
CA TYR A 216 6.82 -19.84 -17.01
C TYR A 216 7.83 -19.64 -18.15
N ASN A 217 9.10 -19.43 -17.79
CA ASN A 217 10.23 -19.54 -18.72
C ASN A 217 11.20 -20.63 -18.22
N PRO A 218 11.29 -21.81 -18.88
CA PRO A 218 12.18 -22.90 -18.46
C PRO A 218 13.67 -22.56 -18.57
N GLU A 219 14.07 -21.51 -19.31
CA GLU A 219 15.45 -21.04 -19.36
C GLU A 219 15.88 -20.27 -18.10
N GLU A 220 14.91 -19.65 -17.41
CA GLU A 220 15.14 -18.85 -16.19
C GLU A 220 14.75 -19.62 -14.92
N GLN A 221 13.79 -20.54 -15.03
CA GLN A 221 13.14 -21.19 -13.90
C GLN A 221 13.42 -22.71 -13.85
N THR A 222 14.46 -23.10 -13.11
CA THR A 222 14.94 -24.49 -12.99
C THR A 222 14.60 -25.10 -11.63
N LYS A 223 14.64 -26.45 -11.53
CA LYS A 223 14.37 -27.18 -10.28
C LYS A 223 15.34 -26.80 -9.15
N GLU A 224 16.59 -26.47 -9.47
CA GLU A 224 17.62 -26.06 -8.50
C GLU A 224 17.37 -24.65 -7.97
N GLY A 225 16.88 -23.74 -8.83
CA GLY A 225 16.40 -22.43 -8.38
C GLY A 225 15.14 -22.55 -7.52
N LEU A 226 14.23 -23.46 -7.84
CA LEU A 226 13.05 -23.72 -7.04
C LEU A 226 13.42 -24.29 -5.66
N ASN A 227 14.34 -25.25 -5.60
CA ASN A 227 14.89 -25.75 -4.34
C ASN A 227 15.57 -24.65 -3.50
N SER A 228 16.05 -23.57 -4.15
CA SER A 228 16.60 -22.40 -3.44
C SER A 228 15.52 -21.51 -2.82
N ILE A 229 14.31 -21.45 -3.42
CA ILE A 229 13.10 -20.81 -2.82
C ILE A 229 12.57 -21.66 -1.65
N LEU A 230 12.50 -22.99 -1.82
CA LEU A 230 11.89 -23.90 -0.85
C LEU A 230 12.75 -24.15 0.40
N LYS A 231 14.04 -23.81 0.36
CA LYS A 231 15.02 -24.08 1.42
C LYS A 231 14.64 -23.46 2.76
N GLY A 232 14.71 -24.25 3.83
CA GLY A 232 14.34 -23.84 5.19
C GLY A 232 12.83 -23.76 5.46
N SER A 233 11.99 -24.19 4.53
CA SER A 233 10.53 -24.24 4.69
C SER A 233 10.01 -25.66 4.97
N PHE A 234 8.70 -25.78 5.22
CA PHE A 234 8.01 -27.07 5.30
C PHE A 234 7.99 -27.85 3.96
N MET A 235 8.38 -27.20 2.86
CA MET A 235 8.55 -27.81 1.53
C MET A 235 10.02 -28.06 1.17
N ASP A 236 10.96 -27.93 2.12
CA ASP A 236 12.39 -28.27 1.93
C ASP A 236 12.58 -29.81 1.88
N GLY A 237 12.12 -30.39 0.77
CA GLY A 237 12.15 -31.81 0.47
C GLY A 237 13.10 -32.11 -0.69
N GLY A 238 14.41 -32.01 -0.45
CA GLY A 238 15.44 -32.36 -1.43
C GLY A 238 15.40 -33.84 -1.81
N ALA A 239 14.62 -34.20 -2.84
CA ALA A 239 14.47 -35.56 -3.32
C ALA A 239 15.82 -36.10 -3.85
N SER A 240 16.36 -37.12 -3.17
CA SER A 240 17.53 -37.84 -3.63
C SER A 240 17.19 -38.62 -4.91
N THR A 241 17.98 -38.42 -5.96
CA THR A 241 17.75 -39.07 -7.26
C THR A 241 18.12 -40.55 -7.17
N GLN A 242 17.13 -41.41 -6.91
CA GLN A 242 17.18 -42.82 -7.29
C GLN A 242 16.02 -43.12 -8.25
N ALA A 243 16.37 -43.64 -9.42
CA ALA A 243 15.39 -44.03 -10.42
C ALA A 243 14.72 -45.35 -10.00
N ILE A 244 13.39 -45.36 -9.96
CA ILE A 244 12.60 -46.58 -9.83
C ILE A 244 11.88 -46.82 -11.15
N GLN A 245 12.31 -47.86 -11.87
CA GLN A 245 11.49 -48.47 -12.91
C GLN A 245 10.30 -49.16 -12.24
N SER A 246 9.08 -48.86 -12.69
CA SER A 246 7.90 -49.65 -12.35
C SER A 246 7.16 -50.06 -13.62
N THR A 247 7.08 -51.38 -13.79
CA THR A 247 6.60 -52.09 -14.99
C THR A 247 5.10 -51.92 -15.21
N THR A 248 4.68 -52.00 -16.47
CA THR A 248 3.25 -52.03 -16.85
C THR A 248 2.53 -53.25 -16.30
N GLN A 249 1.41 -53.04 -15.61
CA GLN A 249 0.26 -53.94 -15.67
C GLN A 249 -1.02 -53.12 -15.43
N GLY A 250 -2.07 -53.37 -16.21
CA GLY A 250 -3.32 -52.64 -16.13
C GLY A 250 -4.53 -53.57 -16.00
N SER A 251 -5.66 -52.98 -15.59
CA SER A 251 -7.00 -53.59 -15.69
C SER A 251 -8.01 -52.48 -15.98
N GLU A 252 -8.85 -52.68 -16.98
CA GLU A 252 -9.97 -51.81 -17.34
C GLU A 252 -11.23 -52.21 -16.58
N VAL A 253 -12.09 -51.26 -16.21
CA VAL A 253 -13.54 -51.48 -16.07
C VAL A 253 -14.31 -50.20 -16.49
N SER A 254 -15.35 -50.37 -17.30
CA SER A 254 -16.29 -49.35 -17.83
C SER A 254 -17.49 -49.15 -16.85
N SER A 255 -18.49 -48.24 -16.95
CA SER A 255 -19.03 -47.44 -18.06
C SER A 255 -19.89 -46.25 -17.57
N ASP A 256 -20.12 -45.28 -18.47
CA ASP A 256 -21.34 -44.48 -18.74
C ASP A 256 -22.28 -43.91 -17.63
N ALA A 257 -22.60 -42.60 -17.77
CA ALA A 257 -23.98 -42.07 -17.78
C ALA A 257 -24.10 -40.65 -18.40
N VAL A 258 -25.21 -40.38 -19.11
CA VAL A 258 -25.45 -39.28 -20.11
C VAL A 258 -26.95 -38.92 -20.05
N ILE A 259 -27.50 -37.69 -20.18
CA ILE A 259 -27.10 -36.26 -20.37
C ILE A 259 -28.34 -35.41 -19.87
N THR A 260 -28.44 -34.09 -19.60
CA THR A 260 -28.01 -32.76 -20.14
C THR A 260 -27.91 -31.77 -18.95
N ASP A 261 -27.08 -30.71 -18.94
CA ASP A 261 -27.26 -29.34 -19.51
C ASP A 261 -28.52 -28.53 -19.10
N THR A 262 -28.29 -27.35 -18.52
CA THR A 262 -29.09 -26.11 -18.60
C THR A 262 -28.29 -24.97 -17.96
N ALA A 263 -28.06 -23.87 -18.69
CA ALA A 263 -27.32 -22.72 -18.18
C ALA A 263 -28.15 -21.80 -17.26
N SER A 264 -27.48 -21.20 -16.27
CA SER A 264 -27.95 -19.97 -15.61
C SER A 264 -26.78 -19.03 -15.38
N SER A 265 -26.89 -17.80 -15.87
CA SER A 265 -25.86 -16.77 -15.77
C SER A 265 -26.02 -15.93 -14.50
N GLY A 266 -24.92 -15.71 -13.79
CA GLY A 266 -24.78 -14.59 -12.87
C GLY A 266 -24.56 -14.97 -11.40
N GLU A 267 -23.30 -14.88 -10.98
CA GLU A 267 -22.94 -14.40 -9.64
C GLU A 267 -21.55 -13.77 -9.73
N ASN A 268 -21.32 -12.65 -9.03
CA ASN A 268 -20.00 -12.05 -8.95
C ASN A 268 -19.09 -12.97 -8.12
N ALA A 269 -17.98 -13.42 -8.70
CA ALA A 269 -16.96 -14.16 -7.97
C ALA A 269 -16.26 -13.20 -6.97
N ILE A 270 -16.79 -13.11 -5.75
CA ILE A 270 -16.16 -12.38 -4.64
C ILE A 270 -14.90 -13.15 -4.25
N VAL A 271 -13.77 -12.74 -4.82
CA VAL A 271 -12.44 -13.28 -4.50
C VAL A 271 -12.01 -12.83 -3.11
N SER A 272 -11.41 -13.79 -2.38
CA SER A 272 -10.92 -13.74 -1.00
C SER A 272 -10.97 -12.37 -0.28
N ALA A 273 -11.79 -12.28 0.77
CA ALA A 273 -11.77 -11.17 1.72
C ALA A 273 -10.48 -11.11 2.59
N GLY A 274 -9.52 -12.01 2.35
CA GLY A 274 -8.17 -11.96 2.92
C GLY A 274 -7.26 -11.01 2.16
N GLY A 275 -7.54 -9.71 2.18
CA GLY A 275 -6.61 -8.69 1.68
C GLY A 275 -5.27 -8.76 2.44
N PRO A 276 -4.11 -8.60 1.78
CA PRO A 276 -2.83 -9.04 2.35
C PRO A 276 -2.20 -8.03 3.35
N GLY A 277 -2.93 -7.71 4.41
CA GLY A 277 -2.58 -6.67 5.39
C GLY A 277 -2.60 -7.10 6.88
N GLU A 278 -2.93 -8.35 7.22
CA GLU A 278 -2.97 -8.80 8.62
C GLU A 278 -1.63 -9.45 9.07
N PHE A 279 -1.31 -9.33 10.36
CA PHE A 279 -0.13 -9.88 11.05
C PHE A 279 1.27 -9.33 10.67
N LEU A 280 1.57 -8.12 11.16
CA LEU A 280 2.94 -7.74 11.56
C LEU A 280 2.99 -7.28 13.02
N SER A 281 2.86 -8.24 13.94
CA SER A 281 3.13 -8.07 15.38
C SER A 281 3.93 -9.27 15.93
N GLY A 282 5.05 -9.58 15.27
CA GLY A 282 5.97 -10.64 15.69
C GLY A 282 6.79 -10.21 16.91
N ASN A 283 6.24 -10.41 18.11
CA ASN A 283 6.93 -10.11 19.37
C ASN A 283 7.83 -11.27 19.80
N GLU A 284 9.06 -11.33 19.29
CA GLU A 284 10.08 -12.25 19.79
C GLU A 284 10.63 -11.78 21.15
N SER A 285 10.16 -12.42 22.24
CA SER A 285 11.03 -13.12 23.19
C SER A 285 10.28 -13.56 24.45
N THR A 286 10.11 -14.86 24.62
CA THR A 286 10.14 -15.51 25.94
C THR A 286 10.87 -16.84 25.78
N THR A 287 12.05 -16.97 26.37
CA THR A 287 12.81 -18.22 26.43
C THR A 287 12.06 -19.23 27.31
N ALA A 288 11.65 -20.35 26.72
CA ALA A 288 11.20 -21.56 27.42
C ALA A 288 11.97 -22.76 26.86
N GLU A 289 12.16 -23.80 27.67
CA GLU A 289 13.15 -24.84 27.40
C GLU A 289 12.76 -25.79 26.27
N ALA A 290 13.78 -26.41 25.66
CA ALA A 290 13.59 -27.30 24.52
C ALA A 290 12.83 -28.58 24.92
N SER A 291 11.78 -28.88 24.17
CA SER A 291 11.21 -30.22 24.04
C SER A 291 11.00 -30.50 22.57
N GLU A 292 11.67 -31.52 22.05
CA GLU A 292 11.66 -31.87 20.63
C GLU A 292 10.34 -32.58 20.26
N THR A 293 9.27 -31.82 20.03
CA THR A 293 8.11 -32.31 19.29
C THR A 293 8.39 -32.24 17.78
N SER A 294 8.34 -33.39 17.12
CA SER A 294 8.75 -33.57 15.73
C SER A 294 8.02 -32.65 14.76
N SER A 295 8.79 -31.98 13.89
CA SER A 295 8.24 -31.28 12.73
C SER A 295 7.48 -32.25 11.83
N GLY A 296 6.27 -31.85 11.41
CA GLY A 296 5.38 -32.64 10.56
C GLY A 296 5.81 -32.78 9.11
N ASN A 297 7.05 -33.21 8.86
CA ASN A 297 7.49 -33.62 7.52
C ASN A 297 6.70 -34.87 7.11
N VAL A 298 5.75 -34.72 6.18
CA VAL A 298 5.17 -35.85 5.45
C VAL A 298 6.26 -36.38 4.50
N SER A 299 7.01 -37.37 4.98
CA SER A 299 8.21 -37.88 4.31
C SER A 299 7.87 -38.50 2.95
N GLY A 300 8.57 -38.04 1.90
CA GLY A 300 8.46 -38.57 0.54
C GLY A 300 7.77 -37.67 -0.48
N ILE A 301 7.28 -36.48 -0.12
CA ILE A 301 6.73 -35.52 -1.10
C ILE A 301 7.85 -34.71 -1.77
N ASP A 302 8.12 -34.95 -3.06
CA ASP A 302 8.93 -34.04 -3.88
C ASP A 302 8.08 -32.82 -4.31
N TYR A 303 7.95 -31.85 -3.41
CA TYR A 303 7.27 -30.59 -3.68
C TYR A 303 7.85 -29.86 -4.89
N SER A 304 9.16 -29.96 -5.11
CA SER A 304 9.83 -29.29 -6.21
C SER A 304 9.42 -29.87 -7.57
N ALA A 305 9.31 -31.20 -7.70
CA ALA A 305 8.76 -31.83 -8.91
C ALA A 305 7.27 -31.50 -9.10
N ILE A 306 6.48 -31.49 -8.03
CA ILE A 306 5.04 -31.15 -8.10
C ILE A 306 4.84 -29.70 -8.57
N ILE A 307 5.61 -28.74 -8.04
CA ILE A 307 5.50 -27.32 -8.42
C ILE A 307 6.04 -27.08 -9.84
N MET A 308 7.12 -27.76 -10.27
CA MET A 308 7.55 -27.71 -11.68
C MET A 308 6.49 -28.27 -12.63
N LYS A 309 5.84 -29.39 -12.28
CA LYS A 309 4.72 -29.96 -13.05
C LYS A 309 3.51 -29.02 -13.10
N ALA A 310 3.20 -28.34 -11.99
CA ALA A 310 2.15 -27.32 -11.94
C ALA A 310 2.48 -26.10 -12.82
N ALA A 311 3.73 -25.65 -12.81
CA ALA A 311 4.24 -24.59 -13.68
C ALA A 311 4.15 -24.95 -15.16
N GLU A 312 4.58 -26.15 -15.54
CA GLU A 312 4.48 -26.66 -16.92
C GLU A 312 3.04 -26.80 -17.40
N ALA A 313 2.13 -27.27 -16.54
CA ALA A 313 0.72 -27.43 -16.88
C ALA A 313 -0.03 -26.09 -16.98
N SER A 314 0.21 -25.17 -16.04
CA SER A 314 -0.49 -23.88 -15.96
C SER A 314 0.24 -22.71 -16.64
N LYS A 315 1.45 -22.92 -17.16
CA LYS A 315 2.34 -21.88 -17.75
C LYS A 315 2.70 -20.74 -16.79
N GLN A 316 2.76 -21.06 -15.49
CA GLN A 316 3.10 -20.11 -14.42
C GLN A 316 4.52 -20.32 -13.88
N ASN A 317 5.16 -19.24 -13.48
CA ASN A 317 6.49 -19.21 -12.89
C ASN A 317 6.52 -20.03 -11.57
N PRO A 318 7.30 -21.13 -11.48
CA PRO A 318 7.29 -22.04 -10.34
C PRO A 318 7.79 -21.37 -9.05
N TYR A 319 8.67 -20.36 -9.16
CA TYR A 319 9.16 -19.62 -8.00
C TYR A 319 8.06 -18.73 -7.41
N VAL A 320 7.17 -18.18 -8.25
CA VAL A 320 5.98 -17.42 -7.81
C VAL A 320 4.95 -18.35 -7.17
N LEU A 321 4.69 -19.52 -7.76
CA LEU A 321 3.81 -20.54 -7.16
C LEU A 321 4.32 -20.98 -5.78
N ALA A 322 5.62 -21.26 -5.65
CA ALA A 322 6.25 -21.61 -4.38
C ALA A 322 6.14 -20.48 -3.35
N ALA A 323 6.48 -19.24 -3.72
CA ALA A 323 6.39 -18.08 -2.82
C ALA A 323 4.95 -17.82 -2.35
N MET A 324 3.94 -17.99 -3.22
CA MET A 324 2.53 -17.90 -2.85
C MET A 324 2.16 -18.97 -1.81
N ILE A 325 2.49 -20.24 -2.05
CA ILE A 325 2.22 -21.33 -1.07
C ILE A 325 2.90 -21.05 0.28
N LEU A 326 4.16 -20.58 0.26
CA LEU A 326 4.89 -20.24 1.49
C LEU A 326 4.24 -19.07 2.25
N GLN A 327 3.72 -18.07 1.55
CA GLN A 327 2.99 -16.96 2.18
C GLN A 327 1.63 -17.42 2.73
N GLU A 328 0.87 -18.20 1.98
CA GLU A 328 -0.48 -18.68 2.35
C GLU A 328 -0.49 -19.71 3.49
N GLN A 329 0.60 -20.47 3.67
CA GLN A 329 0.68 -21.56 4.66
C GLN A 329 1.68 -21.30 5.80
N GLY A 330 2.56 -20.31 5.67
CA GLY A 330 3.52 -19.90 6.69
C GLY A 330 4.42 -21.04 7.16
N LYS A 331 4.23 -21.49 8.41
CA LYS A 331 4.97 -22.64 9.00
C LYS A 331 4.54 -24.01 8.42
N GLY A 332 3.53 -24.07 7.56
CA GLY A 332 3.03 -25.30 6.95
C GLY A 332 2.14 -26.16 7.86
N SER A 333 1.78 -25.68 9.05
CA SER A 333 0.99 -26.40 10.05
C SER A 333 -0.51 -26.11 9.98
N SER A 334 -1.03 -25.62 8.84
CA SER A 334 -2.42 -25.21 8.71
C SER A 334 -3.36 -26.41 8.55
N GLY A 335 -4.63 -26.26 8.93
CA GLY A 335 -5.66 -27.23 8.59
C GLY A 335 -5.94 -27.34 7.08
N SER A 336 -5.47 -26.38 6.28
CA SER A 336 -5.56 -26.42 4.82
C SER A 336 -4.61 -27.46 4.20
N ILE A 337 -3.49 -27.80 4.85
CA ILE A 337 -2.49 -28.71 4.26
C ILE A 337 -2.00 -29.85 5.17
N SER A 338 -2.44 -29.92 6.43
CA SER A 338 -2.03 -30.98 7.37
C SER A 338 -2.47 -32.40 6.98
N GLY A 339 -3.34 -32.55 5.97
CA GLY A 339 -3.87 -33.84 5.51
C GLY A 339 -4.88 -34.49 6.46
N ALA A 340 -5.15 -33.91 7.64
CA ALA A 340 -6.04 -34.48 8.65
C ALA A 340 -7.50 -34.68 8.20
N SER A 341 -7.92 -33.96 7.16
CA SER A 341 -9.23 -34.08 6.49
C SER A 341 -9.24 -35.05 5.30
N GLY A 342 -8.09 -35.61 4.91
CA GLY A 342 -7.89 -36.30 3.63
C GLY A 342 -7.89 -35.38 2.41
N LEU A 343 -7.96 -34.06 2.62
CA LEU A 343 -8.06 -33.02 1.59
C LEU A 343 -6.99 -31.94 1.81
N TYR A 344 -6.62 -31.25 0.73
CA TYR A 344 -5.53 -30.27 0.72
C TYR A 344 -5.90 -29.01 -0.07
N ASN A 345 -5.51 -27.84 0.43
CA ASN A 345 -5.71 -26.54 -0.20
C ASN A 345 -4.49 -25.62 0.03
N TYR A 346 -3.39 -25.89 -0.67
CA TYR A 346 -2.10 -25.17 -0.52
C TYR A 346 -2.18 -23.68 -0.87
N PHE A 347 -3.21 -23.27 -1.60
CA PHE A 347 -3.42 -21.93 -2.13
C PHE A 347 -4.61 -21.19 -1.48
N ASN A 348 -5.20 -21.76 -0.41
CA ASN A 348 -6.37 -21.21 0.30
C ASN A 348 -7.55 -20.82 -0.63
N VAL A 349 -7.72 -21.50 -1.77
CA VAL A 349 -8.76 -21.18 -2.77
C VAL A 349 -10.14 -21.46 -2.16
N GLY A 350 -11.01 -20.44 -2.14
CA GLY A 350 -12.33 -20.51 -1.51
C GLY A 350 -12.32 -20.43 0.02
N ALA A 351 -11.17 -20.18 0.65
CA ALA A 351 -11.06 -20.00 2.09
C ALA A 351 -11.48 -18.58 2.52
N TYR A 352 -12.70 -18.44 3.03
CA TYR A 352 -13.18 -17.21 3.68
C TYR A 352 -14.23 -17.54 4.73
N ALA A 353 -14.37 -16.71 5.77
CA ALA A 353 -15.37 -16.93 6.81
C ALA A 353 -16.76 -16.56 6.28
N ALA A 354 -17.65 -17.54 6.15
CA ALA A 354 -19.01 -17.35 5.65
C ALA A 354 -19.93 -18.54 5.99
N ASN A 355 -21.22 -18.25 6.18
CA ASN A 355 -22.28 -19.23 6.50
C ASN A 355 -21.99 -20.05 7.77
N GLY A 356 -21.35 -19.43 8.77
CA GLY A 356 -20.96 -20.08 10.03
C GLY A 356 -19.65 -20.85 9.98
N MET A 357 -19.12 -21.16 8.78
CA MET A 357 -17.83 -21.85 8.63
C MET A 357 -16.64 -20.88 8.79
N GLY A 358 -15.56 -21.38 9.38
CA GLY A 358 -14.26 -20.70 9.38
C GLY A 358 -13.59 -20.72 7.99
N ALA A 359 -12.62 -19.84 7.75
CA ALA A 359 -11.95 -19.75 6.44
C ALA A 359 -11.28 -21.07 6.00
N VAL A 360 -10.51 -21.71 6.90
CA VAL A 360 -9.84 -23.00 6.64
C VAL A 360 -10.86 -24.11 6.37
N GLU A 361 -11.93 -24.17 7.16
CA GLU A 361 -13.03 -25.13 7.01
C GLU A 361 -13.72 -24.97 5.65
N ARG A 362 -14.05 -23.74 5.25
CA ARG A 362 -14.63 -23.44 3.93
C ARG A 362 -13.68 -23.76 2.78
N GLY A 363 -12.37 -23.52 2.96
CA GLY A 363 -11.32 -23.88 2.00
C GLY A 363 -11.17 -25.40 1.82
N ILE A 364 -11.29 -26.19 2.89
CA ILE A 364 -11.30 -27.65 2.83
C ILE A 364 -12.62 -28.18 2.26
N TRP A 365 -13.77 -27.59 2.63
CA TRP A 365 -15.06 -27.90 2.02
C TRP A 365 -15.03 -27.71 0.50
N TYR A 366 -14.50 -26.57 0.04
CA TYR A 366 -14.32 -26.27 -1.39
C TYR A 366 -13.41 -27.30 -2.07
N ALA A 367 -12.28 -27.63 -1.46
CA ALA A 367 -11.34 -28.64 -1.96
C ALA A 367 -11.94 -30.05 -2.07
N GLY A 368 -12.97 -30.37 -1.27
CA GLY A 368 -13.68 -31.65 -1.28
C GLY A 368 -14.84 -31.78 -2.27
N GLN A 369 -15.33 -30.68 -2.86
CA GLN A 369 -16.41 -30.74 -3.86
C GLN A 369 -15.93 -31.36 -5.18
N SER A 370 -16.81 -31.98 -5.95
CA SER A 370 -16.54 -32.26 -7.37
C SER A 370 -16.50 -30.96 -8.19
N GLY A 371 -15.77 -30.95 -9.31
CA GLY A 371 -15.77 -29.83 -10.26
C GLY A 371 -14.40 -29.52 -10.88
N SER A 372 -14.28 -28.30 -11.40
CA SER A 372 -13.10 -27.80 -12.12
C SER A 372 -11.79 -27.86 -11.31
N TYR A 373 -10.67 -27.67 -12.01
CA TYR A 373 -9.32 -27.62 -11.44
C TYR A 373 -8.89 -28.94 -10.75
N GLY A 374 -9.33 -30.09 -11.27
CA GLY A 374 -8.90 -31.40 -10.79
C GLY A 374 -9.39 -31.81 -9.39
N ARG A 375 -10.49 -31.20 -8.91
CA ARG A 375 -11.10 -31.56 -7.62
C ARG A 375 -11.84 -32.91 -7.65
N PRO A 376 -11.97 -33.62 -6.51
CA PRO A 376 -11.51 -33.26 -5.16
C PRO A 376 -9.99 -33.34 -5.00
N TRP A 377 -9.44 -32.37 -4.26
CA TRP A 377 -8.01 -32.24 -3.98
C TRP A 377 -7.56 -33.16 -2.84
N ASN A 378 -7.73 -34.47 -3.03
CA ASN A 378 -7.37 -35.52 -2.08
C ASN A 378 -5.88 -35.94 -2.13
N SER A 379 -5.00 -35.07 -2.66
CA SER A 379 -3.54 -35.19 -2.52
C SER A 379 -2.87 -33.82 -2.62
N PRO A 380 -1.64 -33.66 -2.08
CA PRO A 380 -0.83 -32.45 -2.26
C PRO A 380 -0.62 -32.09 -3.74
N GLU A 381 -0.35 -33.09 -4.58
CA GLU A 381 -0.16 -32.89 -6.02
C GLU A 381 -1.42 -32.28 -6.67
N LYS A 382 -2.60 -32.87 -6.45
CA LYS A 382 -3.86 -32.35 -7.01
C LYS A 382 -4.16 -30.93 -6.53
N SER A 383 -3.90 -30.64 -5.26
CA SER A 383 -4.11 -29.32 -4.68
C SER A 383 -3.21 -28.26 -5.30
N ILE A 384 -1.93 -28.57 -5.48
CA ILE A 384 -0.95 -27.65 -6.06
C ILE A 384 -1.21 -27.46 -7.56
N LEU A 385 -1.48 -28.53 -8.31
CA LEU A 385 -1.82 -28.43 -9.75
C LEU A 385 -3.14 -27.68 -9.96
N GLY A 386 -4.17 -27.98 -9.16
CA GLY A 386 -5.49 -27.35 -9.26
C GLY A 386 -5.51 -25.88 -8.83
N GLY A 387 -4.86 -25.54 -7.72
CA GLY A 387 -4.70 -24.15 -7.31
C GLY A 387 -3.87 -23.32 -8.30
N ALA A 388 -2.85 -23.93 -8.92
CA ALA A 388 -2.14 -23.29 -10.02
C ALA A 388 -3.07 -23.05 -11.23
N GLN A 389 -3.81 -24.07 -11.71
CA GLN A 389 -4.79 -23.91 -12.80
C GLN A 389 -5.79 -22.78 -12.50
N PHE A 390 -6.32 -22.72 -11.27
CA PHE A 390 -7.21 -21.65 -10.82
C PHE A 390 -6.59 -20.25 -10.99
N PHE A 391 -5.36 -20.02 -10.54
CA PHE A 391 -4.70 -18.71 -10.72
C PHE A 391 -4.39 -18.37 -12.17
N SER A 392 -4.03 -19.36 -12.99
CA SER A 392 -3.75 -19.12 -14.41
C SER A 392 -5.02 -18.76 -15.19
N GLU A 393 -6.10 -19.53 -15.00
CA GLU A 393 -7.35 -19.34 -15.74
C GLU A 393 -8.02 -18.00 -15.41
N ASN A 394 -8.02 -17.58 -14.14
CA ASN A 394 -8.65 -16.32 -13.75
C ASN A 394 -7.80 -15.09 -14.10
N TYR A 395 -6.47 -15.14 -13.93
CA TYR A 395 -5.62 -13.95 -14.06
C TYR A 395 -4.74 -13.95 -15.31
N MET A 396 -3.97 -15.01 -15.54
CA MET A 396 -2.93 -15.00 -16.57
C MET A 396 -3.47 -15.22 -17.99
N ASN A 397 -4.58 -15.95 -18.14
CA ASN A 397 -5.33 -16.02 -19.39
C ASN A 397 -6.01 -14.67 -19.72
N ALA A 398 -6.26 -13.81 -18.72
CA ALA A 398 -6.66 -12.41 -18.89
C ALA A 398 -5.45 -11.45 -19.06
N GLY A 399 -4.24 -11.98 -19.23
CA GLY A 399 -3.00 -11.23 -19.39
C GLY A 399 -2.41 -10.65 -18.09
N GLN A 400 -3.01 -10.87 -16.92
CA GLN A 400 -2.61 -10.27 -15.63
C GLN A 400 -1.38 -10.98 -15.03
N ASN A 401 -0.29 -10.92 -15.78
CA ASN A 401 0.95 -11.67 -15.64
C ASN A 401 1.97 -11.04 -14.67
N THR A 402 1.58 -10.02 -13.90
CA THR A 402 2.37 -9.39 -12.84
C THR A 402 1.43 -8.96 -11.70
N LEU A 403 1.95 -8.75 -10.48
CA LEU A 403 1.14 -8.24 -9.36
C LEU A 403 0.58 -6.84 -9.67
N TYR A 404 1.34 -6.01 -10.38
CA TYR A 404 0.88 -4.71 -10.87
C TYR A 404 -0.35 -4.84 -11.79
N LEU A 405 -0.30 -5.71 -12.79
CA LEU A 405 -1.43 -5.92 -13.72
C LEU A 405 -2.65 -6.56 -13.00
N LYS A 406 -2.43 -7.31 -11.92
CA LYS A 406 -3.49 -7.82 -11.04
C LYS A 406 -4.16 -6.73 -10.19
N LYS A 407 -3.47 -5.64 -9.77
CA LYS A 407 -4.11 -4.49 -9.09
C LYS A 407 -4.74 -3.50 -10.07
N TRP A 408 -4.03 -3.09 -11.11
CA TRP A 408 -4.45 -1.93 -11.93
C TRP A 408 -5.26 -2.32 -13.17
N ASN A 409 -5.09 -3.53 -13.67
CA ASN A 409 -5.69 -4.05 -14.91
C ASN A 409 -5.77 -3.05 -16.08
N VAL A 410 -4.61 -2.58 -16.52
CA VAL A 410 -4.45 -1.58 -17.59
C VAL A 410 -4.27 -2.22 -18.97
N GLN A 411 -5.10 -3.23 -19.26
CA GLN A 411 -5.05 -4.01 -20.50
C GLN A 411 -6.39 -4.69 -20.83
N GLY A 412 -6.52 -5.15 -22.09
CA GLY A 412 -7.73 -5.82 -22.57
C GLY A 412 -8.93 -4.87 -22.65
N SER A 413 -10.14 -5.45 -22.74
CA SER A 413 -11.39 -4.68 -22.88
C SER A 413 -12.06 -4.30 -21.56
N ASN A 414 -11.58 -4.81 -20.42
CA ASN A 414 -12.22 -4.67 -19.10
C ASN A 414 -11.36 -3.85 -18.13
N LEU A 415 -10.88 -2.70 -18.61
CA LEU A 415 -9.96 -1.81 -17.90
C LEU A 415 -10.46 -1.45 -16.48
N TYR A 416 -9.52 -1.41 -15.53
CA TYR A 416 -9.73 -1.02 -14.12
C TYR A 416 -10.74 -1.89 -13.35
N LYS A 417 -11.13 -3.03 -13.95
CA LYS A 417 -12.03 -4.06 -13.38
C LYS A 417 -11.30 -5.40 -13.38
N HIS A 418 -11.90 -6.43 -12.77
CA HIS A 418 -11.22 -7.71 -12.51
C HIS A 418 -9.86 -7.51 -11.79
N GLN A 419 -9.88 -6.67 -10.76
CA GLN A 419 -8.72 -6.40 -9.91
C GLN A 419 -8.69 -7.41 -8.77
N TYR A 420 -7.51 -7.96 -8.48
CA TYR A 420 -7.30 -8.92 -7.39
C TYR A 420 -7.42 -8.28 -5.99
N MET A 421 -7.30 -6.96 -5.91
CA MET A 421 -7.26 -6.21 -4.66
C MET A 421 -7.73 -4.76 -4.88
N THR A 422 -8.37 -4.16 -3.88
CA THR A 422 -8.79 -2.75 -3.86
C THR A 422 -7.76 -1.82 -3.22
N ASN A 423 -6.92 -2.33 -2.31
CA ASN A 423 -5.84 -1.58 -1.67
C ASN A 423 -4.82 -1.07 -2.70
N VAL A 424 -4.69 0.26 -2.85
CA VAL A 424 -3.71 0.86 -3.78
C VAL A 424 -2.26 0.49 -3.45
N GLN A 425 -1.96 0.18 -2.19
CA GLN A 425 -0.62 -0.18 -1.73
C GLN A 425 -0.24 -1.63 -2.10
N GLY A 426 -1.24 -2.49 -2.32
CA GLY A 426 -1.08 -3.94 -2.20
C GLY A 426 -0.15 -4.56 -3.24
N ALA A 427 -0.14 -4.10 -4.50
CA ALA A 427 0.75 -4.67 -5.51
C ALA A 427 2.23 -4.46 -5.18
N ALA A 428 2.57 -3.28 -4.65
CA ALA A 428 3.91 -2.95 -4.19
C ALA A 428 4.28 -3.74 -2.92
N GLU A 429 3.35 -3.88 -1.97
CA GLU A 429 3.55 -4.63 -0.73
C GLU A 429 3.72 -6.14 -0.98
N GLU A 430 2.91 -6.72 -1.87
CA GLU A 430 3.06 -8.10 -2.35
C GLU A 430 4.36 -8.30 -3.13
N GLY A 431 4.75 -7.33 -3.96
CA GLY A 431 6.06 -7.36 -4.62
C GLY A 431 7.20 -7.42 -3.62
N ALA A 432 7.19 -6.55 -2.62
CA ALA A 432 8.20 -6.56 -1.55
C ALA A 432 8.21 -7.85 -0.73
N LYS A 433 7.05 -8.51 -0.50
CA LYS A 433 6.99 -9.84 0.13
C LYS A 433 7.56 -10.93 -0.77
N LEU A 434 7.11 -11.01 -2.03
CA LEU A 434 7.59 -11.93 -3.05
C LEU A 434 9.12 -11.85 -3.20
N SER A 435 9.68 -10.64 -3.15
CA SER A 435 11.13 -10.40 -3.22
C SER A 435 11.95 -11.05 -2.09
N LYS A 436 11.32 -11.43 -0.98
CA LYS A 436 11.99 -12.08 0.17
C LYS A 436 12.13 -13.59 0.00
N ALA A 437 11.33 -14.20 -0.86
CA ALA A 437 11.49 -15.60 -1.23
C ALA A 437 12.78 -15.83 -2.06
N TYR A 438 13.26 -14.80 -2.75
CA TYR A 438 14.47 -14.84 -3.57
C TYR A 438 15.69 -14.48 -2.72
N SER A 439 16.58 -15.45 -2.50
CA SER A 439 17.87 -15.23 -1.84
C SER A 439 18.76 -14.26 -2.63
N SER A 440 19.83 -13.74 -2.00
CA SER A 440 20.82 -12.89 -2.65
C SER A 440 21.41 -13.53 -3.92
N GLU A 441 21.67 -14.83 -3.88
CA GLU A 441 22.19 -15.61 -5.01
C GLU A 441 21.13 -15.78 -6.11
N MET A 442 19.85 -15.90 -5.76
CA MET A 442 18.76 -15.93 -6.73
C MET A 442 18.51 -14.57 -7.37
N LYS A 443 18.65 -13.46 -6.61
CA LYS A 443 18.57 -12.10 -7.17
C LYS A 443 19.72 -11.81 -8.14
N GLN A 444 20.83 -12.55 -8.11
CA GLN A 444 21.90 -12.45 -9.11
C GLN A 444 21.69 -13.34 -10.36
N LYS A 445 20.59 -14.12 -10.45
CA LYS A 445 20.20 -14.84 -11.67
C LYS A 445 19.39 -13.93 -12.61
N ALA A 446 19.11 -14.42 -13.82
CA ALA A 446 18.19 -13.76 -14.73
C ALA A 446 16.77 -13.76 -14.14
N LEU A 447 16.18 -12.56 -14.02
CA LEU A 447 14.80 -12.33 -13.64
C LEU A 447 14.19 -11.33 -14.62
N THR A 448 13.03 -11.65 -15.17
CA THR A 448 12.34 -10.82 -16.16
C THR A 448 11.18 -10.04 -15.54
N PHE A 449 11.18 -8.72 -15.71
CA PHE A 449 10.18 -7.80 -15.20
C PHE A 449 9.44 -7.10 -16.35
N SER A 450 8.11 -7.15 -16.36
CA SER A 450 7.25 -6.48 -17.34
C SER A 450 6.69 -5.20 -16.73
N ILE A 451 7.24 -4.07 -17.18
CA ILE A 451 7.06 -2.75 -16.57
C ILE A 451 6.13 -1.91 -17.45
N PRO A 452 5.01 -1.38 -16.92
CA PRO A 452 4.03 -0.62 -17.68
C PRO A 452 4.61 0.72 -18.16
N ILE A 453 4.29 1.11 -19.40
CA ILE A 453 4.64 2.39 -20.00
C ILE A 453 3.35 3.03 -20.50
N TYR A 454 2.98 4.17 -19.92
CA TYR A 454 1.78 4.94 -20.25
C TYR A 454 2.09 6.10 -21.19
N GLU A 455 1.09 6.51 -21.96
CA GLU A 455 1.13 7.72 -22.77
C GLU A 455 0.90 8.97 -21.91
N ASN A 456 1.51 10.10 -22.27
CA ASN A 456 1.35 11.41 -21.62
C ASN A 456 1.65 11.43 -20.10
N MET A 457 2.43 10.47 -19.62
CA MET A 457 2.86 10.36 -18.22
C MET A 457 3.85 11.48 -17.88
N PRO A 458 3.72 12.17 -16.72
CA PRO A 458 4.60 13.29 -16.35
C PRO A 458 6.09 12.91 -16.29
N ASN A 459 6.99 13.81 -16.69
CA ASN A 459 8.44 13.57 -16.63
C ASN A 459 8.94 13.30 -15.20
N GLU A 460 8.41 14.05 -14.22
CA GLU A 460 8.66 13.81 -12.81
C GLU A 460 7.86 12.63 -12.27
N LYS A 461 8.40 11.95 -11.25
CA LYS A 461 7.70 10.88 -10.54
C LYS A 461 6.49 11.43 -9.78
N ALA A 462 5.39 10.67 -9.72
CA ALA A 462 4.27 11.02 -8.86
C ALA A 462 4.72 10.98 -7.40
N ALA A 463 4.72 12.14 -6.72
CA ALA A 463 5.18 12.25 -5.34
C ALA A 463 4.14 11.66 -4.36
N ILE A 464 4.60 10.96 -3.33
CA ILE A 464 3.71 10.43 -2.28
C ILE A 464 3.10 11.59 -1.47
N PRO A 465 1.76 11.65 -1.30
CA PRO A 465 1.16 12.71 -0.51
C PRO A 465 1.52 12.55 0.98
N THR A 466 2.00 13.61 1.62
CA THR A 466 2.52 13.60 3.01
C THR A 466 1.67 14.41 4.01
N GLY A 467 0.62 15.08 3.53
CA GLY A 467 -0.21 15.99 4.30
C GLY A 467 -1.03 15.32 5.42
N THR A 468 -1.07 15.97 6.57
CA THR A 468 -1.82 15.53 7.76
C THR A 468 -2.88 16.57 8.14
N GLY A 469 -3.75 16.19 9.07
CA GLY A 469 -4.80 17.06 9.61
C GLY A 469 -6.09 17.08 8.78
N SER A 470 -7.20 17.47 9.39
CA SER A 470 -8.50 17.53 8.73
C SER A 470 -8.50 18.41 7.47
N PRO A 471 -9.16 18.00 6.36
CA PRO A 471 -9.36 18.82 5.18
C PRO A 471 -10.63 19.71 5.27
N ASN A 472 -11.42 19.59 6.33
CA ASN A 472 -12.75 20.20 6.36
C ASN A 472 -12.68 21.72 6.61
N ASN A 473 -12.85 22.48 5.53
CA ASN A 473 -12.90 23.93 5.54
C ASN A 473 -14.32 24.50 5.46
N ARG A 474 -15.36 23.73 5.82
CA ARG A 474 -16.74 24.21 5.81
C ARG A 474 -17.18 24.83 7.14
N LEU A 475 -18.12 25.78 7.04
CA LEU A 475 -18.90 26.28 8.17
C LEU A 475 -20.06 25.34 8.50
N SER A 476 -20.30 25.15 9.80
CA SER A 476 -21.54 24.56 10.35
C SER A 476 -22.65 25.61 10.48
N SER A 477 -22.29 26.89 10.62
CA SER A 477 -23.23 28.01 10.57
C SER A 477 -22.60 29.29 10.03
N LEU A 478 -23.42 30.12 9.38
CA LEU A 478 -23.12 31.50 9.01
C LEU A 478 -24.40 32.33 9.18
N SER A 479 -24.33 33.46 9.87
CA SER A 479 -25.46 34.39 10.03
C SER A 479 -24.99 35.84 10.19
N VAL A 480 -25.91 36.77 9.97
CA VAL A 480 -25.70 38.20 10.21
C VAL A 480 -26.68 38.64 11.29
N SER A 481 -26.21 39.22 12.38
CA SER A 481 -27.07 39.60 13.51
C SER A 481 -28.11 40.65 13.07
N GLY A 482 -29.39 40.28 13.14
CA GLY A 482 -30.53 41.12 12.73
C GLY A 482 -30.95 41.00 11.26
N TYR A 483 -30.30 40.16 10.44
CA TYR A 483 -30.59 40.07 9.00
C TYR A 483 -30.56 38.63 8.46
N THR A 484 -31.44 38.35 7.50
CA THR A 484 -31.53 37.04 6.83
C THR A 484 -30.58 36.95 5.64
N LEU A 485 -29.81 35.87 5.55
CA LEU A 485 -29.04 35.55 4.34
C LEU A 485 -29.95 35.01 3.23
N SER A 486 -29.72 35.45 2.00
CA SER A 486 -30.35 34.91 0.79
C SER A 486 -29.27 34.39 -0.18
N PRO A 487 -29.25 33.09 -0.54
CA PRO A 487 -30.12 32.03 -0.02
C PRO A 487 -29.88 31.77 1.48
N ALA A 488 -30.79 31.01 2.12
CA ALA A 488 -30.54 30.49 3.46
C ALA A 488 -29.23 29.67 3.50
N PHE A 489 -28.54 29.71 4.64
CA PHE A 489 -27.21 29.12 4.79
C PHE A 489 -27.19 27.61 4.51
N SER A 490 -26.19 27.17 3.76
CA SER A 490 -25.86 25.77 3.51
C SER A 490 -24.35 25.65 3.27
N GLY A 491 -23.66 24.77 4.00
CA GLY A 491 -22.18 24.77 4.07
C GLY A 491 -21.45 24.48 2.74
N ASP A 492 -22.15 23.94 1.75
CA ASP A 492 -21.67 23.76 0.37
C ASP A 492 -21.54 25.08 -0.40
N LYS A 493 -22.51 25.99 -0.24
CA LYS A 493 -22.61 27.27 -0.97
C LYS A 493 -21.66 28.32 -0.40
N GLN A 494 -20.87 28.93 -1.29
CA GLN A 494 -19.91 29.99 -0.95
C GLN A 494 -20.45 31.41 -1.11
N ALA A 495 -21.51 31.63 -1.89
CA ALA A 495 -22.03 32.96 -2.22
C ALA A 495 -23.39 33.22 -1.55
N TYR A 496 -23.49 34.38 -0.88
CA TYR A 496 -24.66 34.86 -0.18
C TYR A 496 -24.92 36.34 -0.46
N THR A 497 -26.15 36.76 -0.22
CA THR A 497 -26.55 38.17 -0.17
C THR A 497 -27.22 38.49 1.16
N VAL A 498 -27.07 39.74 1.62
CA VAL A 498 -27.82 40.29 2.76
C VAL A 498 -28.34 41.67 2.37
N THR A 499 -29.62 41.93 2.65
CA THR A 499 -30.21 43.26 2.43
C THR A 499 -30.28 43.99 3.76
N LEU A 500 -29.52 45.08 3.87
CA LEU A 500 -29.43 45.92 5.06
C LEU A 500 -30.39 47.11 4.97
N ALA A 501 -30.71 47.71 6.12
CA ALA A 501 -31.45 48.96 6.15
C ALA A 501 -30.60 50.11 5.56
N ASN A 502 -31.25 51.05 4.87
CA ASN A 502 -30.57 52.24 4.34
C ASN A 502 -29.83 52.98 5.45
N GLY A 503 -28.52 53.18 5.28
CA GLY A 503 -27.65 53.90 6.22
C GLY A 503 -26.88 53.03 7.23
N THR A 504 -27.10 51.71 7.29
CA THR A 504 -26.30 50.80 8.15
C THR A 504 -24.80 50.94 7.86
N LYS A 505 -23.98 51.13 8.91
CA LYS A 505 -22.51 51.33 8.82
C LYS A 505 -21.67 50.15 9.27
N SER A 506 -22.28 49.22 10.02
CA SER A 506 -21.61 48.04 10.56
C SER A 506 -22.61 46.93 10.82
N LEU A 507 -22.14 45.69 10.82
CA LEU A 507 -22.90 44.51 11.20
C LEU A 507 -22.02 43.53 11.99
N THR A 508 -22.63 42.51 12.59
CA THR A 508 -21.91 41.38 13.20
C THR A 508 -22.17 40.12 12.40
N VAL A 509 -21.10 39.47 11.93
CA VAL A 509 -21.16 38.16 11.28
C VAL A 509 -20.86 37.08 12.32
N ASN A 510 -21.77 36.14 12.51
CA ASN A 510 -21.54 34.96 13.35
C ASN A 510 -21.22 33.78 12.43
N ALA A 511 -20.18 33.02 12.75
CA ALA A 511 -19.77 31.86 11.97
C ALA A 511 -19.16 30.80 12.88
N SER A 512 -19.42 29.53 12.56
CA SER A 512 -18.85 28.37 13.26
C SER A 512 -18.38 27.35 12.24
N ALA A 513 -17.25 26.68 12.49
CA ALA A 513 -16.71 25.64 11.62
C ALA A 513 -17.43 24.30 11.84
N ILE A 514 -17.33 23.37 10.89
CA ILE A 514 -17.68 21.96 11.13
C ILE A 514 -16.58 21.27 11.93
N ASP A 515 -15.32 21.52 11.58
CA ASP A 515 -14.16 20.99 12.31
C ASP A 515 -13.65 21.98 13.36
N GLY A 516 -13.56 21.53 14.62
CA GLY A 516 -13.13 22.36 15.75
C GLY A 516 -11.67 22.82 15.71
N LYS A 517 -10.86 22.33 14.77
CA LYS A 517 -9.48 22.81 14.52
C LYS A 517 -9.39 23.81 13.38
N ALA A 518 -10.44 24.00 12.59
CA ALA A 518 -10.42 24.95 11.48
C ALA A 518 -10.45 26.40 11.99
N GLN A 519 -9.64 27.26 11.37
CA GLN A 519 -9.49 28.67 11.75
C GLN A 519 -10.44 29.53 10.92
N ILE A 520 -11.20 30.43 11.57
CA ILE A 520 -12.11 31.36 10.91
C ILE A 520 -11.55 32.78 10.97
N SER A 521 -11.66 33.51 9.86
CA SER A 521 -11.41 34.95 9.77
C SER A 521 -12.56 35.65 9.04
N GLY A 522 -12.73 36.96 9.26
CA GLY A 522 -13.83 37.75 8.65
C GLY A 522 -15.17 37.68 9.39
N ALA A 523 -15.30 36.81 10.40
CA ALA A 523 -16.40 36.84 11.36
C ALA A 523 -16.28 38.03 12.36
N GLY A 524 -17.22 38.14 13.29
CA GLY A 524 -17.25 39.19 14.32
C GLY A 524 -17.83 40.51 13.82
N TYR A 525 -17.48 41.60 14.50
CA TYR A 525 -17.90 42.96 14.11
C TYR A 525 -17.20 43.40 12.82
N GLN A 526 -17.98 43.89 11.86
CA GLN A 526 -17.50 44.34 10.56
C GLN A 526 -18.00 45.75 10.26
N SER A 527 -17.08 46.70 10.12
CA SER A 527 -17.36 47.98 9.46
C SER A 527 -17.65 47.74 7.98
N LEU A 528 -18.61 48.48 7.42
CA LEU A 528 -19.03 48.44 6.02
C LEU A 528 -18.45 49.59 5.19
N ASP A 529 -17.61 50.45 5.78
CA ASP A 529 -17.06 51.60 5.07
C ASP A 529 -16.19 51.13 3.88
N GLY A 530 -16.50 51.65 2.70
CA GLY A 530 -15.90 51.22 1.42
C GLY A 530 -16.22 49.79 0.96
N LYS A 531 -17.10 49.02 1.62
CA LYS A 531 -17.37 47.60 1.30
C LYS A 531 -18.71 47.36 0.62
N ASP A 532 -18.70 46.60 -0.47
CA ASP A 532 -19.88 45.98 -1.09
C ASP A 532 -20.14 44.54 -0.61
N SER A 533 -19.19 43.97 0.15
CA SER A 533 -19.18 42.55 0.52
C SER A 533 -18.29 42.29 1.75
N ILE A 534 -18.52 41.15 2.41
CA ILE A 534 -17.69 40.61 3.49
C ILE A 534 -17.31 39.17 3.13
N ASN A 535 -16.02 38.85 3.24
CA ASN A 535 -15.48 37.51 3.06
C ASN A 535 -15.18 36.89 4.43
N VAL A 536 -15.79 35.73 4.71
CA VAL A 536 -15.43 34.86 5.83
C VAL A 536 -14.56 33.73 5.28
N SER A 537 -13.27 33.70 5.62
CA SER A 537 -12.38 32.61 5.22
C SER A 537 -12.26 31.57 6.32
N VAL A 538 -12.37 30.30 5.95
CA VAL A 538 -12.17 29.13 6.81
C VAL A 538 -10.96 28.36 6.30
N ARG A 539 -10.00 28.12 7.20
CA ARG A 539 -8.76 27.41 6.93
C ARG A 539 -8.73 26.11 7.73
N ALA A 540 -8.78 24.98 7.03
CA ALA A 540 -8.71 23.65 7.63
C ALA A 540 -7.36 23.36 8.31
N GLU A 541 -7.31 22.32 9.14
CA GLU A 541 -6.07 21.88 9.83
C GLU A 541 -4.95 21.54 8.83
N ASN A 542 -5.29 20.95 7.67
CA ASN A 542 -4.32 20.68 6.60
C ASN A 542 -3.91 21.93 5.78
N GLY A 543 -4.41 23.13 6.14
CA GLY A 543 -4.15 24.39 5.45
C GLY A 543 -5.07 24.70 4.25
N SER A 544 -6.04 23.84 3.90
CA SER A 544 -6.97 24.10 2.79
C SER A 544 -7.95 25.22 3.12
N GLU A 545 -8.09 26.22 2.26
CA GLU A 545 -8.95 27.38 2.50
C GLU A 545 -10.26 27.36 1.69
N ARG A 546 -11.31 27.94 2.28
CA ARG A 546 -12.62 28.19 1.65
C ARG A 546 -13.12 29.55 2.09
N VAL A 547 -13.49 30.39 1.12
CA VAL A 547 -14.10 31.69 1.36
C VAL A 547 -15.62 31.60 1.19
N TYR A 548 -16.34 32.22 2.12
CA TYR A 548 -17.77 32.48 2.04
C TYR A 548 -17.98 33.99 1.88
N THR A 549 -18.53 34.42 0.75
CA THR A 549 -18.77 35.83 0.42
C THR A 549 -20.22 36.21 0.70
N ILE A 550 -20.42 37.19 1.58
CA ILE A 550 -21.70 37.84 1.84
C ILE A 550 -21.69 39.17 1.09
N LYS A 551 -22.40 39.27 -0.05
CA LYS A 551 -22.62 40.53 -0.75
C LYS A 551 -23.68 41.37 -0.03
N ILE A 552 -23.44 42.67 0.06
CA ILE A 552 -24.30 43.64 0.75
C ILE A 552 -25.19 44.34 -0.29
N ASN A 553 -26.49 44.34 -0.03
CA ASN A 553 -27.48 45.19 -0.67
C ASN A 553 -28.07 46.14 0.38
N TYR A 554 -28.67 47.25 -0.05
CA TYR A 554 -29.41 48.16 0.82
C TYR A 554 -30.87 48.29 0.34
N GLY A 555 -31.82 48.38 1.28
CA GLY A 555 -33.24 48.52 0.98
C GLY A 555 -34.13 48.64 2.22
N ASN A 556 -35.44 48.65 2.00
CA ASN A 556 -36.42 48.66 3.10
C ASN A 556 -36.61 47.22 3.62
N VAL A 557 -36.11 46.93 4.81
CA VAL A 557 -36.21 45.61 5.44
C VAL A 557 -37.47 45.55 6.30
N SER A 558 -38.42 44.68 5.94
CA SER A 558 -39.65 44.45 6.72
C SER A 558 -39.33 43.76 8.04
N SER A 559 -39.47 44.47 9.16
CA SER A 559 -39.18 43.93 10.50
C SER A 559 -40.26 42.93 10.95
N SER A 560 -39.99 41.63 10.83
CA SER A 560 -40.81 40.57 11.43
C SER A 560 -40.59 40.49 12.94
N GLY A 561 -41.17 41.43 13.68
CA GLY A 561 -41.12 41.46 15.14
C GLY A 561 -41.91 40.30 15.75
N GLY A 562 -41.20 39.34 16.34
CA GLY A 562 -41.81 38.26 17.12
C GLY A 562 -42.33 38.78 18.46
N GLY A 563 -43.54 39.35 18.45
CA GLY A 563 -44.21 39.81 19.67
C GLY A 563 -44.60 38.63 20.56
N GLY A 564 -44.01 38.54 21.76
CA GLY A 564 -44.41 37.58 22.78
C GLY A 564 -45.80 37.94 23.33
N SER A 565 -46.70 36.97 23.40
CA SER A 565 -48.04 37.14 23.94
C SER A 565 -48.05 36.95 25.46
N GLU A 566 -47.79 38.01 26.22
CA GLU A 566 -48.15 38.04 27.64
C GLU A 566 -49.67 38.20 27.79
N SER A 567 -50.31 37.25 28.49
CA SER A 567 -51.73 37.32 28.84
C SER A 567 -51.91 38.18 30.09
N GLY A 568 -52.37 39.42 29.92
CA GLY A 568 -52.63 40.34 31.04
C GLY A 568 -53.81 39.93 31.94
N VAL A 569 -53.83 40.50 33.15
CA VAL A 569 -54.90 40.38 34.15
C VAL A 569 -55.26 41.80 34.65
N GLU A 570 -56.53 42.04 35.00
CA GLU A 570 -57.15 43.36 35.25
C GLU A 570 -57.34 43.72 36.74
N ILE A 571 -57.63 44.98 37.14
CA ILE A 571 -57.78 46.23 36.34
C ILE A 571 -56.52 47.12 36.52
N VAL A 572 -56.43 48.33 37.11
CA VAL A 572 -57.35 49.30 37.77
C VAL A 572 -56.83 50.73 37.52
N GLU A 573 -57.67 51.76 37.70
CA GLU A 573 -57.43 53.13 37.25
C GLU A 573 -56.45 54.01 38.07
N VAL A 574 -55.76 54.89 37.33
CA VAL A 574 -55.59 56.36 37.52
C VAL A 574 -55.83 56.95 38.93
N GLY A 575 -54.89 57.79 39.41
CA GLY A 575 -55.29 58.90 40.29
C GLY A 575 -54.20 59.57 41.12
N LYS A 576 -53.77 60.76 40.70
CA LYS A 576 -52.95 61.70 41.49
C LYS A 576 -53.49 61.92 42.91
N GLY A 577 -52.65 61.76 43.94
CA GLY A 577 -52.70 62.67 45.09
C GLY A 577 -52.31 64.09 44.63
N PRO A 578 -52.86 65.14 45.23
CA PRO A 578 -52.13 65.70 46.37
C PRO A 578 -53.01 66.31 47.49
N LEU A 579 -52.55 66.19 48.74
CA LEU A 579 -52.19 67.32 49.63
C LEU A 579 -51.88 66.79 51.04
N ASN A 580 -50.85 67.37 51.67
CA ASN A 580 -50.31 67.10 53.01
C ASN A 580 -49.68 65.71 53.20
#